data_AF-A0A6N7GBA5-F1
#
_entry.id   AF-A0A6N7GBA5-F1
#
_cell.length_a   1.000
_cell.length_b   1.000
_cell.length_c   1.000
_cell.angle_alpha   90.00
_cell.angle_beta   90.00
_cell.angle_gamma   90.00
#
_symmetry.space_group_name_H-M   'P 1'
#
loop_
_entity.id
_entity.type
_entity.pdbx_description
1 polymer ?
#
loop_
_entity_poly.entity_id
_entity_poly.type
_entity_poly.pdbx_seq_one_letter_code
_entity_poly.pdbx_strand_id
1 'polypeptide(L)'
;MPNGRKPATEPELPAAPRRGRRSLGYRALVVGCQLLILGGFLGLWAVAANRGWVDKFFTSRPSDVFATIWEWVEDGSIFANVGITLLEAGLGFGLGMGIGIPVGFLLARVRLLDDVTRPYLDVLNATP
;
A
#
# COMPACT_ATOMS: atom_id res chain seq x y z
N MET A 1 45.30 56.57 1.32
CA MET A 1 43.90 56.88 1.69
C MET A 1 43.10 55.58 1.74
N PRO A 2 42.29 55.35 2.79
CA PRO A 2 41.54 54.10 2.99
C PRO A 2 40.15 54.18 2.32
N ASN A 3 39.73 53.14 1.61
CA ASN A 3 38.34 52.92 1.22
C ASN A 3 38.15 51.39 1.35
N GLY A 4 37.28 50.85 2.19
CA GLY A 4 35.87 51.19 2.35
C GLY A 4 35.07 49.97 1.92
N ARG A 5 34.95 49.00 2.84
CA ARG A 5 34.11 47.79 2.88
C ARG A 5 33.14 47.56 1.71
N LYS A 6 33.11 46.31 1.21
CA LYS A 6 31.90 45.45 1.31
C LYS A 6 32.37 44.00 1.58
N PRO A 7 32.00 43.35 2.70
CA PRO A 7 32.13 41.91 2.78
C PRO A 7 31.27 41.30 1.68
N ALA A 8 31.83 40.31 0.98
CA ALA A 8 31.13 39.55 -0.03
C ALA A 8 29.78 39.11 0.53
N THR A 9 28.73 39.49 -0.21
CA THR A 9 27.33 39.12 -0.05
C THR A 9 27.24 37.70 0.51
N GLU A 10 26.83 37.58 1.77
CA GLU A 10 26.36 36.32 2.32
C GLU A 10 25.37 35.72 1.32
N PRO A 11 25.46 34.44 0.97
CA PRO A 11 24.44 33.83 0.13
C PRO A 11 23.10 34.00 0.85
N GLU A 12 22.24 34.85 0.28
CA GLU A 12 20.86 35.03 0.70
C GLU A 12 20.23 33.64 0.69
N LEU A 13 20.15 33.02 1.88
CA LEU A 13 19.53 31.72 2.06
C LEU A 13 18.11 31.84 1.48
N PRO A 14 17.74 31.04 0.45
CA PRO A 14 16.42 31.13 -0.13
C PRO A 14 15.39 30.98 0.97
N ALA A 15 14.51 31.98 1.07
CA ALA A 15 13.50 32.08 2.10
C ALA A 15 12.79 30.72 2.27
N ALA A 16 12.89 30.14 3.47
CA ALA A 16 12.27 28.87 3.80
C ALA A 16 10.79 28.88 3.36
N PRO A 17 10.28 27.80 2.73
CA PRO A 17 8.91 27.78 2.26
C PRO A 17 7.98 28.06 3.43
N ARG A 18 7.25 29.19 3.34
CA ARG A 18 6.21 29.57 4.28
C ARG A 18 5.24 28.41 4.37
N ARG A 19 5.35 27.64 5.46
CA ARG A 19 4.54 26.44 5.73
C ARG A 19 3.10 26.92 5.83
N GLY A 20 2.42 26.88 4.68
CA GLY A 20 1.09 27.44 4.49
C GLY A 20 0.19 26.88 5.57
N ARG A 21 -0.38 27.78 6.35
CA ARG A 21 -1.41 27.53 7.35
C ARG A 21 -2.61 26.94 6.59
N ARG A 22 -2.56 25.63 6.32
CA ARG A 22 -3.59 24.89 5.58
C ARG A 22 -4.89 25.11 6.35
N SER A 23 -5.74 25.99 5.83
CA SER A 23 -6.98 26.38 6.49
C SER A 23 -7.80 25.12 6.76
N LEU A 24 -8.43 25.04 7.93
CA LEU A 24 -9.30 23.92 8.30
C LEU A 24 -10.32 23.59 7.18
N GLY A 25 -10.74 24.62 6.43
CA GLY A 25 -11.63 24.48 5.28
C GLY A 25 -11.09 23.62 4.14
N TYR A 26 -9.79 23.62 3.83
CA TYR A 26 -9.24 22.77 2.77
C TYR A 26 -9.29 21.29 3.16
N ARG A 27 -8.99 20.95 4.42
CA ARG A 27 -9.10 19.57 4.92
C ARG A 27 -10.56 19.11 4.93
N ALA A 28 -11.49 19.97 5.36
CA ALA A 28 -12.92 19.68 5.33
C ALA A 28 -13.43 19.46 3.90
N LEU A 29 -12.97 20.26 2.94
CA LEU A 29 -13.33 20.13 1.52
C LEU A 29 -12.79 18.82 0.92
N VAL A 30 -11.53 18.43 1.25
CA VAL A 30 -10.96 17.15 0.82
C VAL A 30 -11.75 15.97 1.37
N VAL A 31 -12.08 15.98 2.67
CA VAL A 31 -12.89 14.90 3.28
C VAL A 31 -14.29 14.86 2.68
N GLY A 32 -14.91 16.02 2.45
CA GLY A 32 -16.21 16.12 1.76
C GLY A 32 -16.18 15.52 0.35
N CYS A 33 -15.15 15.84 -0.44
CA CYS A 33 -14.95 15.24 -1.76
C CYS A 33 -14.72 13.73 -1.69
N GLN A 34 -13.92 13.24 -0.73
CA GLN A 34 -13.70 11.79 -0.54
C GLN A 34 -15.00 11.05 -0.20
N LEU A 35 -15.80 11.60 0.72
CA LEU A 35 -17.10 11.03 1.08
C LEU A 35 -18.08 11.08 -0.09
N LEU A 36 -18.06 12.14 -0.90
CA LEU A 36 -18.91 12.27 -2.08
C LEU A 36 -18.51 11.28 -3.17
N ILE A 37 -17.20 11.11 -3.42
CA ILE A 37 -16.69 10.10 -4.36
C ILE A 37 -17.05 8.70 -3.87
N LEU A 38 -16.84 8.40 -2.59
CA LEU A 38 -17.17 7.11 -2.00
C LEU A 38 -18.67 6.82 -2.07
N GLY A 39 -19.50 7.79 -1.65
CA GLY A 39 -20.95 7.68 -1.71
C GLY A 39 -21.48 7.57 -3.14
N GLY A 40 -20.90 8.33 -4.07
CA GLY A 40 -21.22 8.28 -5.49
C GLY A 40 -20.84 6.93 -6.12
N PHE A 41 -19.67 6.40 -5.77
CA PHE A 41 -19.23 5.07 -6.18
C PHE A 41 -20.17 3.98 -5.65
N LEU A 42 -20.49 4.00 -4.35
CA LEU A 42 -21.42 3.05 -3.74
C LEU A 42 -22.83 3.16 -4.34
N GLY A 43 -23.30 4.38 -4.63
CA GLY A 43 -24.59 4.62 -5.26
C GLY A 43 -24.63 4.12 -6.70
N LEU A 44 -23.60 4.41 -7.50
CA LEU A 44 -23.46 3.91 -8.87
C LEU A 44 -23.39 2.38 -8.89
N TRP A 45 -22.66 1.81 -7.94
CA TRP A 45 -22.54 0.36 -7.76
C TRP A 45 -23.88 -0.29 -7.41
N ALA A 46 -24.64 0.29 -6.48
CA ALA A 46 -25.99 -0.19 -6.13
C ALA A 46 -26.95 -0.11 -7.32
N VAL A 47 -26.89 0.97 -8.12
CA VAL A 47 -27.70 1.13 -9.33
C VAL A 47 -27.31 0.13 -10.42
N ALA A 48 -26.01 -0.11 -10.62
CA ALA A 48 -25.50 -1.08 -11.57
C ALA A 48 -25.92 -2.52 -11.19
N ALA A 49 -25.84 -2.87 -9.91
CA ALA A 49 -26.29 -4.15 -9.37
C ALA A 49 -27.81 -4.33 -9.53
N ASN A 50 -28.61 -3.28 -9.34
CA ASN A 50 -30.07 -3.37 -9.41
C ASN A 50 -30.61 -3.40 -10.85
N ARG A 51 -29.89 -2.83 -11.83
CA ARG A 51 -30.26 -2.89 -13.26
C ARG A 51 -29.87 -4.19 -13.96
N GLY A 52 -29.21 -5.13 -13.26
CA GLY A 52 -28.92 -6.45 -13.80
C GLY A 52 -27.95 -6.46 -14.99
N TRP A 53 -27.13 -5.41 -15.15
CA TRP A 53 -26.13 -5.31 -16.22
C TRP A 53 -24.88 -6.16 -15.97
N VAL A 54 -24.74 -6.71 -14.76
CA VAL A 54 -23.65 -7.60 -14.35
C VAL A 54 -24.26 -8.85 -13.72
N ASP A 55 -23.80 -10.01 -14.16
CA ASP A 55 -24.27 -11.31 -13.71
C ASP A 55 -24.17 -11.44 -12.18
N LYS A 56 -25.16 -12.09 -11.54
CA LYS A 56 -25.32 -12.18 -10.07
C LYS A 56 -24.13 -12.83 -9.35
N PHE A 57 -23.17 -13.35 -10.11
CA PHE A 57 -21.95 -13.99 -9.65
C PHE A 57 -20.81 -13.00 -9.31
N PHE A 58 -20.80 -11.81 -9.91
CA PHE A 58 -19.70 -10.83 -9.72
C PHE A 58 -20.07 -9.64 -8.81
N THR A 59 -21.36 -9.41 -8.54
CA THR A 59 -21.80 -8.34 -7.64
C THR A 59 -23.10 -8.75 -6.97
N SER A 60 -22.98 -9.53 -5.89
CA SER A 60 -24.04 -9.60 -4.89
C SER A 60 -24.37 -8.18 -4.44
N ARG A 61 -25.65 -7.89 -4.22
CA ARG A 61 -26.08 -6.55 -3.79
C ARG A 61 -25.26 -6.21 -2.53
N PRO A 62 -24.81 -4.96 -2.32
CA PRO A 62 -24.07 -4.60 -1.11
C PRO A 62 -24.78 -5.06 0.17
N SER A 63 -26.12 -5.05 0.19
CA SER A 63 -26.95 -5.61 1.26
C SER A 63 -26.69 -7.10 1.53
N ASP A 64 -26.54 -7.88 0.46
CA ASP A 64 -26.38 -9.33 0.54
C ASP A 64 -24.97 -9.66 1.01
N VAL A 65 -23.96 -8.88 0.59
CA VAL A 65 -22.59 -8.99 1.12
C VAL A 65 -22.56 -8.70 2.62
N PHE A 66 -23.23 -7.63 3.08
CA PHE A 66 -23.32 -7.34 4.52
C PHE A 66 -24.08 -8.42 5.29
N ALA A 67 -25.17 -8.97 4.75
CA ALA A 67 -25.91 -10.06 5.36
C ALA A 67 -25.05 -11.33 5.47
N THR A 68 -24.37 -11.72 4.40
CA THR A 68 -23.48 -12.88 4.39
C THR A 68 -22.28 -12.71 5.34
N ILE A 69 -21.68 -11.51 5.39
CA ILE A 69 -20.62 -11.22 6.37
C ILE A 69 -21.16 -11.34 7.80
N TRP A 70 -22.36 -10.82 8.06
CA TRP A 70 -22.99 -10.92 9.39
C TRP A 70 -23.27 -12.37 9.77
N GLU A 71 -23.83 -13.17 8.87
CA GLU A 71 -24.05 -14.61 9.05
C GLU A 71 -22.73 -15.35 9.33
N TRP A 72 -21.66 -15.06 8.59
CA TRP A 72 -20.35 -15.70 8.80
C TRP A 72 -19.66 -15.28 10.11
N VAL A 73 -19.96 -14.07 10.60
CA VAL A 73 -19.52 -13.59 11.91
C VAL A 73 -20.30 -14.28 13.03
N GLU A 74 -21.60 -14.47 12.86
CA GLU A 74 -22.49 -15.12 13.85
C GLU A 74 -22.20 -16.63 13.96
N ASP A 75 -21.98 -17.31 12.83
CA ASP A 75 -21.54 -18.72 12.78
C ASP A 75 -20.06 -18.91 13.15
N GLY A 76 -19.28 -17.84 13.26
CA GLY A 76 -17.85 -17.87 13.60
C GLY A 76 -16.93 -18.47 12.52
N SER A 77 -17.48 -18.91 11.38
CA SER A 77 -16.75 -19.51 10.26
C SER A 77 -15.74 -18.55 9.64
N ILE A 78 -16.00 -17.24 9.68
CA ILE A 78 -15.06 -16.21 9.19
C ILE A 78 -13.73 -16.24 9.93
N PHE A 79 -13.75 -16.48 11.25
CA PHE A 79 -12.54 -16.53 12.06
C PHE A 79 -11.73 -17.80 11.77
N ALA A 80 -12.42 -18.92 11.52
CA ALA A 80 -11.77 -20.16 11.10
C ALA A 80 -11.11 -20.00 9.72
N ASN A 81 -11.80 -19.44 8.73
CA ASN A 81 -11.28 -19.24 7.38
C ASN A 81 -10.08 -18.29 7.37
N VAL A 82 -10.21 -17.13 8.04
CA VAL A 82 -9.11 -16.17 8.18
C VAL A 82 -7.95 -16.79 8.96
N GLY A 83 -8.23 -17.55 10.01
CA GLY A 83 -7.22 -18.25 10.80
C GLY A 83 -6.43 -19.27 9.98
N ILE A 84 -7.09 -20.07 9.16
CA ILE A 84 -6.44 -21.03 8.26
C ILE A 84 -5.58 -20.31 7.23
N THR A 85 -6.08 -19.25 6.58
CA THR A 85 -5.28 -18.47 5.63
C THR A 85 -4.05 -17.84 6.29
N LEU A 86 -4.20 -17.29 7.49
CA LEU A 86 -3.07 -16.73 8.25
C LEU A 86 -2.06 -17.80 8.65
N LEU A 87 -2.55 -19.00 9.02
CA LEU A 87 -1.69 -20.13 9.33
C LEU A 87 -0.92 -20.61 8.10
N GLU A 88 -1.59 -20.76 6.95
CA GLU A 88 -0.95 -21.12 5.68
C GLU A 88 0.11 -20.09 5.28
N ALA A 89 -0.22 -18.79 5.36
CA ALA A 89 0.72 -17.71 5.11
C ALA A 89 1.89 -17.73 6.09
N GLY A 90 1.63 -17.93 7.38
CA GLY A 90 2.64 -18.01 8.43
C GLY A 90 3.57 -19.22 8.28
N LEU A 91 3.03 -20.38 7.92
CA LEU A 91 3.81 -21.59 7.64
C LEU A 91 4.65 -21.40 6.37
N GLY A 92 4.07 -20.88 5.29
CA GLY A 92 4.80 -20.58 4.06
C GLY A 92 5.93 -19.58 4.30
N PHE A 93 5.66 -18.53 5.08
CA PHE A 93 6.66 -17.53 5.47
C PHE A 93 7.76 -18.13 6.35
N GLY A 94 7.40 -18.93 7.36
CA GLY A 94 8.34 -19.57 8.27
C GLY A 94 9.25 -20.56 7.54
N LEU A 95 8.69 -21.39 6.67
CA LEU A 95 9.45 -22.33 5.83
C LEU A 95 10.33 -21.57 4.83
N GLY A 96 9.78 -20.55 4.17
CA GLY A 96 10.51 -19.71 3.23
C GLY A 96 11.67 -18.99 3.89
N MET A 97 11.50 -18.46 5.09
CA MET A 97 12.56 -17.82 5.87
C MET A 97 13.60 -18.84 6.35
N GLY A 98 13.14 -19.97 6.88
CA GLY A 98 13.99 -21.04 7.41
C GLY A 98 14.90 -21.65 6.35
N ILE A 99 14.49 -21.67 5.09
CA ILE A 99 15.30 -22.16 3.96
C ILE A 99 16.03 -21.01 3.27
N GLY A 100 15.33 -19.91 3.01
CA GLY A 100 15.84 -18.78 2.24
C GLY A 100 17.00 -18.07 2.92
N ILE A 101 16.96 -17.89 4.25
CA ILE A 101 18.07 -17.23 4.97
C ILE A 101 19.35 -18.06 4.89
N PRO A 102 19.38 -19.36 5.25
CA PRO A 102 20.60 -20.17 5.12
C PRO A 102 21.12 -20.24 3.68
N VAL A 103 20.22 -20.40 2.69
CA VAL A 103 20.61 -20.46 1.28
C VAL A 103 21.22 -19.13 0.84
N GLY A 104 20.54 -18.00 1.09
CA GLY A 104 21.07 -16.68 0.76
C GLY A 104 22.40 -16.37 1.45
N PHE A 105 22.53 -16.76 2.72
CA PHE A 105 23.79 -16.63 3.46
C PHE A 105 24.90 -17.48 2.84
N LEU A 106 24.60 -18.73 2.43
CA LEU A 106 25.57 -19.61 1.80
C LEU A 106 26.03 -19.07 0.44
N LEU A 107 25.09 -18.56 -0.38
CA LEU A 107 25.41 -17.88 -1.64
C LEU A 107 26.40 -16.73 -1.40
N ALA A 108 26.12 -15.88 -0.41
CA ALA A 108 26.97 -14.74 -0.10
C ALA A 108 28.37 -15.12 0.44
N ARG A 109 28.53 -16.30 1.03
CA ARG A 109 29.80 -16.75 1.62
C ARG A 109 30.69 -17.50 0.66
N VAL A 110 30.14 -18.14 -0.38
CA VAL A 110 30.89 -18.93 -1.35
C VAL A 110 31.09 -18.15 -2.64
N ARG A 111 32.34 -17.77 -2.94
CA ARG A 111 32.72 -16.98 -4.13
C ARG A 111 32.15 -17.54 -5.44
N LEU A 112 32.18 -18.87 -5.61
CA LEU A 112 31.63 -19.53 -6.79
C LEU A 112 30.11 -19.30 -6.93
N LEU A 113 29.35 -19.37 -5.84
CA LEU A 113 27.90 -19.20 -5.87
C LEU A 113 27.53 -17.74 -6.11
N ASP A 114 28.24 -16.79 -5.47
CA ASP A 114 28.07 -15.35 -5.69
C ASP A 114 28.30 -14.98 -7.15
N ASP A 115 29.42 -15.43 -7.73
CA ASP A 115 29.78 -15.13 -9.12
C ASP A 115 28.76 -15.72 -10.13
N VAL A 116 28.23 -16.91 -9.87
CA VAL A 116 27.23 -17.56 -10.74
C VAL A 116 25.85 -16.90 -10.61
N THR A 117 25.46 -16.45 -9.42
CA THR A 117 24.10 -15.95 -9.16
C THR A 117 23.94 -14.45 -9.38
N ARG A 118 25.03 -13.67 -9.29
CA ARG A 118 25.09 -12.23 -9.57
C ARG A 118 24.28 -11.75 -10.78
N PRO A 119 24.50 -12.26 -12.00
CA PRO A 119 23.76 -11.76 -13.18
C PRO A 119 22.25 -12.00 -13.10
N TYR A 120 21.79 -13.03 -12.38
CA TYR A 120 20.37 -13.27 -12.16
C TYR A 120 19.78 -12.33 -11.10
N LEU A 121 20.54 -12.08 -10.03
CA LEU A 121 20.15 -11.16 -8.97
C LEU A 121 20.06 -9.71 -9.49
N ASP A 122 21.00 -9.30 -10.34
CA ASP A 122 21.01 -7.97 -10.95
C ASP A 122 19.77 -7.74 -11.83
N VAL A 123 19.33 -8.75 -12.59
CA VAL A 123 18.11 -8.68 -13.41
C VAL A 123 16.85 -8.60 -12.54
N LEU A 124 16.78 -9.37 -11.45
CA LEU A 124 15.63 -9.35 -10.54
C LEU A 124 15.49 -7.99 -9.82
N ASN A 125 16.60 -7.32 -9.53
CA ASN A 125 16.61 -6.00 -8.92
C ASN A 125 16.47 -4.86 -9.95
N ALA A 126 16.44 -5.17 -11.25
CA ALA A 126 16.28 -4.20 -12.33
C ALA A 126 14.81 -3.89 -12.65
N THR A 127 13.85 -4.33 -11.81
CA THR A 127 12.46 -3.91 -11.92
C THR A 127 12.36 -2.38 -11.73
N PRO A 128 11.82 -1.62 -12.70
CA PRO A 128 11.74 -0.17 -12.65
C PRO A 128 10.81 0.35 -11.54
#